data_AF-A0A5M9ZI05-F1
#
_entry.id   AF-A0A5M9ZI05-F1
#
_cell.length_a   1.000
_cell.length_b   1.000
_cell.length_c   1.000
_cell.angle_alpha   90.00
_cell.angle_beta   90.00
_cell.angle_gamma   90.00
#
_symmetry.space_group_name_H-M   'P 1'
#
loop_
_entity.id
_entity.type
_entity.pdbx_description
1 polymer ?
#
loop_
_entity_poly.entity_id
_entity_poly.type
_entity_poly.pdbx_seq_one_letter_code
_entity_poly.pdbx_strand_id
1 'polypeptide(L)'
;MAASPVEMVHTTGYTEPQDDQSWLINRMADGIREGQLDLSLFTGDNENTYFASIDPDDFNAWLKSGIPVAKVTDTGLYGPYDPDATDGRQLKVAGFLESQLHVVFTRSGFEDQYPVVGIRYMAVIDRGNLPVVPADGTEYEGLILEYDKAEGSEVRVLAPAATGGSTTAPTIADGAVTTAKLAEKAVTAEKIADGVIPAVPDWTTLGKKPAAAAAIPDLTAAPTQADVNKILAALRTWGIVASK
;
A
#
# COMPACT_ATOMS: atom_id res chain seq x y z
N MET A 1 -34.07 25.28 66.30
CA MET A 1 -33.03 24.34 65.84
C MET A 1 -33.10 24.32 64.32
N ALA A 2 -32.27 25.11 63.64
CA ALA A 2 -32.24 25.14 62.19
C ALA A 2 -31.47 23.90 61.69
N ALA A 3 -32.09 23.13 60.81
CA ALA A 3 -31.45 21.97 60.19
C ALA A 3 -30.35 22.45 59.23
N SER A 4 -29.13 21.98 59.42
CA SER A 4 -28.03 22.19 58.48
C SER A 4 -28.37 21.52 57.14
N PRO A 5 -28.09 22.17 56.00
CA PRO A 5 -28.32 21.56 54.70
C PRO A 5 -27.38 20.36 54.51
N VAL A 6 -27.94 19.28 53.96
CA VAL A 6 -27.20 18.09 53.55
C VAL A 6 -26.21 18.51 52.48
N GLU A 7 -24.92 18.40 52.77
CA GLU A 7 -23.86 18.55 51.79
C GLU A 7 -24.03 17.43 50.76
N MET A 8 -24.64 17.75 49.63
CA MET A 8 -24.64 16.86 48.47
C MET A 8 -23.21 16.84 47.95
N VAL A 9 -22.44 15.84 48.41
CA VAL A 9 -21.20 15.43 47.77
C VAL A 9 -21.59 15.05 46.35
N HIS A 10 -21.45 16.01 45.42
CA HIS A 10 -21.36 15.67 44.02
C HIS A 10 -20.00 15.02 43.86
N THR A 11 -19.96 13.71 44.09
CA THR A 11 -18.94 12.88 43.48
C THR A 11 -19.21 12.98 41.98
N THR A 12 -18.61 13.98 41.33
CA THR A 12 -18.39 13.93 39.89
C THR A 12 -17.50 12.72 39.69
N GLY A 13 -18.12 11.59 39.37
CA GLY A 13 -17.43 10.35 39.08
C GLY A 13 -16.60 10.59 37.84
N TYR A 14 -15.37 11.05 38.02
CA TYR A 14 -14.36 11.10 36.99
C TYR A 14 -14.15 9.65 36.55
N THR A 15 -14.80 9.27 35.45
CA THR A 15 -14.75 7.90 34.96
C THR A 15 -13.59 7.87 33.98
N GLU A 16 -12.46 7.36 34.45
CA GLU A 16 -11.31 7.11 33.59
C GLU A 16 -11.76 6.27 32.38
N PRO A 17 -11.58 6.77 31.15
CA PRO A 17 -11.89 5.97 29.97
C PRO A 17 -11.01 4.71 30.00
N GLN A 18 -11.65 3.55 29.84
CA GLN A 18 -10.94 2.27 29.76
C GLN A 18 -10.07 2.26 28.51
N ASP A 19 -8.79 1.88 28.65
CA ASP A 19 -7.87 1.78 27.51
C ASP A 19 -8.35 0.69 26.53
N ASP A 20 -8.72 1.11 25.32
CA ASP A 20 -9.15 0.20 24.26
C ASP A 20 -7.94 -0.30 23.46
N GLN A 21 -7.35 -1.40 23.94
CA GLN A 21 -6.27 -2.10 23.25
C GLN A 21 -6.76 -3.16 22.24
N SER A 22 -8.00 -3.05 21.73
CA SER A 22 -8.53 -4.01 20.75
C SER A 22 -7.72 -4.05 19.45
N TRP A 23 -7.01 -2.97 19.13
CA TRP A 23 -6.06 -2.90 18.02
C TRP A 23 -4.86 -3.85 18.17
N LEU A 24 -4.53 -4.30 19.39
CA LEU A 24 -3.36 -5.12 19.67
C LEU A 24 -3.77 -6.58 19.85
N ILE A 25 -3.57 -7.39 18.82
CA ILE A 25 -3.92 -8.82 18.84
C ILE A 25 -2.89 -9.62 19.63
N ASN A 26 -1.60 -9.37 19.39
CA ASN A 26 -0.53 -10.09 20.07
C ASN A 26 0.68 -9.22 20.38
N ARG A 27 1.24 -9.45 21.57
CA ARG A 27 2.41 -8.76 22.09
C ARG A 27 3.66 -9.57 21.79
N MET A 28 4.63 -8.95 21.13
CA MET A 28 5.98 -9.50 21.04
C MET A 28 6.81 -8.96 22.22
N ALA A 29 7.51 -9.84 22.94
CA ALA A 29 8.06 -9.57 24.27
C ALA A 29 9.11 -8.44 24.33
N ASP A 30 9.81 -8.16 23.23
CA ASP A 30 10.86 -7.12 23.14
C ASP A 30 10.46 -5.98 22.15
N GLY A 31 9.18 -5.89 21.84
CA GLY A 31 8.66 -5.04 20.76
C GLY A 31 8.43 -3.58 21.12
N ILE A 32 9.00 -3.08 22.22
CA ILE A 32 8.72 -1.74 22.77
C ILE A 32 10.00 -0.93 22.83
N ARG A 33 9.89 0.35 22.48
CA ARG A 33 10.96 1.34 22.58
C ARG A 33 10.43 2.56 23.31
N GLU A 34 11.21 3.08 24.24
CA GLU A 34 10.88 4.35 24.90
C GLU A 34 11.16 5.53 23.97
N GLY A 35 10.25 6.49 23.96
CA GLY A 35 10.38 7.72 23.18
C GLY A 35 9.71 8.88 23.90
N GLN A 36 10.24 10.09 23.70
CA GLN A 36 9.60 11.31 24.18
C GLN A 36 8.53 11.75 23.17
N LEU A 37 7.30 11.92 23.64
CA LEU A 37 6.17 12.35 22.83
C LEU A 37 6.06 13.88 22.85
N ASP A 38 5.84 14.53 21.72
CA ASP A 38 5.51 15.96 21.68
C ASP A 38 3.98 16.14 21.69
N LEU A 39 3.43 16.45 22.87
CA LEU A 39 1.98 16.59 23.05
C LEU A 39 1.38 17.75 22.26
N SER A 40 2.17 18.75 21.88
CA SER A 40 1.67 19.90 21.11
C SER A 40 1.18 19.49 19.72
N LEU A 41 1.72 18.40 19.16
CA LEU A 41 1.34 17.86 17.87
C LEU A 41 0.03 17.05 17.90
N PHE A 42 -0.48 16.72 19.09
CA PHE A 42 -1.74 15.98 19.27
C PHE A 42 -2.94 16.91 19.51
N THR A 43 -2.69 18.21 19.71
CA THR A 43 -3.71 19.22 20.03
C THR A 43 -4.09 20.10 18.82
N GLY A 44 -5.15 20.90 18.95
CA GLY A 44 -5.69 21.73 17.87
C GLY A 44 -6.83 21.03 17.12
N ASP A 45 -6.82 21.09 15.78
CA ASP A 45 -7.92 20.57 14.93
C ASP A 45 -8.12 19.05 15.04
N ASN A 46 -7.16 18.32 15.64
CA ASN A 46 -7.15 16.87 15.73
C ASN A 46 -7.49 16.31 17.12
N GLU A 47 -7.91 17.14 18.08
CA GLU A 47 -8.13 16.71 19.48
C GLU A 47 -9.12 15.54 19.60
N ASN A 48 -10.24 15.57 18.87
CA ASN A 48 -11.23 14.49 18.93
C ASN A 48 -10.73 13.17 18.33
N THR A 49 -9.72 13.21 17.47
CA THR A 49 -9.16 12.03 16.82
C THR A 49 -8.34 11.24 17.83
N TYR A 50 -7.47 11.92 18.56
CA TYR A 50 -6.44 11.29 19.40
C TYR A 50 -6.84 11.13 20.87
N PHE A 51 -7.69 12.02 21.41
CA PHE A 51 -8.09 11.95 22.81
C PHE A 51 -9.36 11.10 23.00
N ALA A 52 -9.37 10.26 24.04
CA ALA A 52 -10.48 9.39 24.47
C ALA A 52 -11.51 10.15 25.31
N SER A 53 -11.07 11.18 26.03
CA SER A 53 -11.90 12.13 26.77
C SER A 53 -11.14 13.46 26.81
N ILE A 54 -11.86 14.53 26.46
CA ILE A 54 -11.44 15.92 26.61
C ILE A 54 -12.64 16.67 27.18
N ASP A 55 -12.54 17.05 28.45
CA ASP A 55 -13.57 17.84 29.11
C ASP A 55 -13.15 19.31 29.05
N PRO A 56 -13.92 20.21 28.38
CA PRO A 56 -13.52 21.60 28.18
C PRO A 56 -13.40 22.42 29.47
N ASP A 57 -13.94 21.89 30.58
CA ASP A 57 -13.91 22.50 31.91
C ASP A 57 -12.86 21.87 32.83
N ASP A 58 -12.22 20.77 32.42
CA ASP A 58 -11.24 20.03 33.24
C ASP A 58 -9.83 20.08 32.65
N PHE A 59 -8.84 20.04 33.54
CA PHE A 59 -7.43 20.04 33.20
C PHE A 59 -6.90 18.66 32.78
N ASN A 60 -7.74 17.64 32.65
CA ASN A 60 -7.31 16.27 32.42
C ASN A 60 -7.86 15.75 31.09
N ALA A 61 -7.02 15.08 30.32
CA ALA A 61 -7.40 14.35 29.11
C ALA A 61 -6.63 13.05 28.99
N TRP A 62 -7.14 12.16 28.15
CA TRP A 62 -6.55 10.83 27.95
C TRP A 62 -6.27 10.59 26.48
N LEU A 63 -5.01 10.35 26.12
CA LEU A 63 -4.59 10.04 24.75
C LEU A 63 -4.74 8.54 24.49
N LYS A 64 -5.45 8.15 23.41
CA LYS A 64 -5.74 6.74 23.06
C LYS A 64 -4.47 5.93 22.80
N SER A 65 -4.45 4.65 23.18
CA SER A 65 -3.42 3.70 22.72
C SER A 65 -3.60 3.37 21.23
N GLY A 66 -2.58 2.80 20.59
CA GLY A 66 -2.66 2.36 19.19
C GLY A 66 -2.57 3.49 18.16
N ILE A 67 -2.28 4.73 18.58
CA ILE A 67 -2.04 5.82 17.64
C ILE A 67 -0.72 5.55 16.90
N PRO A 68 -0.70 5.58 15.55
CA PRO A 68 0.54 5.50 14.80
C PRO A 68 1.38 6.75 15.06
N VAL A 69 2.60 6.57 15.54
CA VAL A 69 3.54 7.65 15.84
C VAL A 69 4.72 7.64 14.88
N ALA A 70 5.24 8.82 14.58
CA ALA A 70 6.39 9.02 13.72
C ALA A 70 7.39 9.97 14.37
N LYS A 71 8.66 9.84 13.99
CA LYS A 71 9.75 10.62 14.57
C LYS A 71 9.91 11.94 13.79
N VAL A 72 9.92 13.04 14.52
CA VAL A 72 10.28 14.36 14.00
C VAL A 72 11.79 14.39 13.76
N THR A 73 12.22 14.76 12.57
CA THR A 73 13.64 14.68 12.15
C THR A 73 14.50 15.66 12.92
N ASP A 74 14.01 16.87 13.15
CA ASP A 74 14.78 17.96 13.74
C ASP A 74 14.94 17.83 15.26
N THR A 75 13.86 17.46 15.96
CA THR A 75 13.85 17.37 17.43
C THR A 75 14.15 15.96 17.94
N GLY A 76 13.93 14.94 17.10
CA GLY A 76 13.99 13.54 17.50
C GLY A 76 12.85 13.08 18.40
N LEU A 77 11.86 13.94 18.65
CA LEU A 77 10.65 13.63 19.40
C LEU A 77 9.66 12.84 18.54
N TYR A 78 8.68 12.22 19.18
CA TYR A 78 7.62 11.47 18.51
C TYR A 78 6.33 12.29 18.47
N GLY A 79 5.65 12.27 17.33
CA GLY A 79 4.32 12.86 17.14
C GLY A 79 3.40 11.91 16.39
N PRO A 80 2.14 12.26 16.13
CA PRO A 80 1.25 11.44 15.32
C PRO A 80 1.80 11.35 13.89
N TYR A 81 1.73 10.17 13.28
CA TYR A 81 2.06 10.00 11.87
C TYR A 81 1.11 10.85 11.01
N ASP A 82 1.71 11.67 10.15
CA ASP A 82 0.99 12.59 9.28
C ASP A 82 1.68 12.60 7.91
N PRO A 83 1.04 12.05 6.86
CA PRO A 83 1.61 11.98 5.52
C PRO A 83 1.78 13.35 4.84
N ASP A 84 1.05 14.38 5.30
CA ASP A 84 1.11 15.73 4.75
C ASP A 84 2.12 16.63 5.51
N ALA A 85 2.70 16.11 6.59
CA ALA A 85 3.73 16.82 7.34
C ALA A 85 5.04 16.98 6.53
N THR A 86 5.85 17.96 6.92
CA THR A 86 7.18 18.20 6.32
C THR A 86 8.33 18.06 7.31
N ASP A 87 8.03 17.63 8.54
CA ASP A 87 8.94 17.61 9.70
C ASP A 87 9.61 16.24 9.93
N GLY A 88 9.37 15.27 9.04
CA GLY A 88 9.85 13.89 9.14
C GLY A 88 8.76 12.88 9.46
N ARG A 89 7.62 13.33 10.02
CA ARG A 89 6.51 12.45 10.40
C ARG A 89 5.82 11.80 9.20
N GLN A 90 5.99 12.35 8.01
CA GLN A 90 5.47 11.79 6.76
C GLN A 90 6.21 10.56 6.25
N LEU A 91 7.48 10.37 6.66
CA LEU A 91 8.36 9.39 6.04
C LEU A 91 7.96 7.95 6.38
N LYS A 92 7.69 7.68 7.65
CA LYS A 92 7.42 6.33 8.16
C LYS A 92 6.81 6.36 9.54
N VAL A 93 5.99 5.35 9.82
CA VAL A 93 5.46 5.07 11.16
C VAL A 93 6.56 4.40 11.98
N ALA A 94 6.98 5.04 13.06
CA ALA A 94 7.99 4.51 13.97
C ALA A 94 7.44 3.45 14.96
N GLY A 95 6.11 3.36 15.08
CA GLY A 95 5.41 2.36 15.87
C GLY A 95 4.03 2.85 16.28
N PHE A 96 3.43 2.18 17.25
CA PHE A 96 2.14 2.52 17.82
C PHE A 96 2.27 2.83 19.30
N LEU A 97 1.50 3.80 19.80
CA LEU A 97 1.49 4.12 21.23
C LEU A 97 1.01 2.89 22.04
N GLU A 98 1.80 2.45 23.02
CA GLU A 98 1.54 1.19 23.70
C GLU A 98 0.31 1.21 24.64
N SER A 99 0.16 2.31 25.38
CA SER A 99 -0.84 2.45 26.43
C SER A 99 -1.48 3.83 26.37
N GLN A 100 -2.70 3.92 26.87
CA GLN A 100 -3.35 5.20 27.07
C GLN A 100 -2.51 6.10 28.00
N LEU A 101 -2.35 7.36 27.62
CA LEU A 101 -1.56 8.33 28.37
C LEU A 101 -2.49 9.37 29.02
N HIS A 102 -2.33 9.57 30.33
CA HIS A 102 -2.97 10.68 31.03
C HIS A 102 -2.20 11.98 30.76
N VAL A 103 -2.90 12.99 30.25
CA VAL A 103 -2.35 14.29 29.91
C VAL A 103 -3.04 15.33 30.78
N VAL A 104 -2.25 16.13 31.50
CA VAL A 104 -2.75 17.23 32.32
C VAL A 104 -2.41 18.56 31.64
N PHE A 105 -3.44 19.35 31.35
CA PHE A 105 -3.35 20.71 30.87
C PHE A 105 -3.18 21.69 32.04
N THR A 106 -2.40 22.74 31.83
CA THR A 106 -2.28 23.86 32.75
C THR A 106 -2.71 25.14 32.04
N ARG A 107 -2.92 26.23 32.78
CA ARG A 107 -3.28 27.55 32.19
C ARG A 107 -2.24 28.08 31.19
N SER A 108 -1.05 27.48 31.12
CA SER A 108 0.06 27.87 30.25
C SER A 108 0.46 26.81 29.21
N GLY A 109 -0.22 25.66 29.14
CA GLY A 109 0.15 24.57 28.24
C GLY A 109 -0.03 23.21 28.89
N PHE A 110 1.01 22.38 28.92
CA PHE A 110 0.99 21.05 29.51
C PHE A 110 1.78 21.02 30.83
N GLU A 111 1.39 20.15 31.77
CA GLU A 111 2.19 19.89 32.96
C GLU A 111 3.50 19.17 32.61
N ASP A 112 3.43 18.19 31.70
CA ASP A 112 4.57 17.55 31.06
C ASP A 112 4.39 17.60 29.55
N GLN A 113 5.16 18.47 28.88
CA GLN A 113 5.08 18.64 27.43
C GLN A 113 5.72 17.47 26.66
N TYR A 114 6.69 16.77 27.28
CA TYR A 114 7.49 15.75 26.62
C TYR A 114 7.52 14.41 27.38
N PRO A 115 6.35 13.82 27.67
CA PRO A 115 6.28 12.60 28.45
C PRO A 115 6.99 11.44 27.75
N VAL A 116 7.64 10.60 28.54
CA VAL A 116 8.25 9.36 28.06
C VAL A 116 7.17 8.29 27.94
N VAL A 117 7.04 7.72 26.75
CA VAL A 117 6.03 6.70 26.44
C VAL A 117 6.65 5.46 25.81
N GLY A 118 5.96 4.33 25.97
CA GLY A 118 6.26 3.10 25.25
C GLY A 118 5.71 3.16 23.83
N ILE A 119 6.58 2.98 22.84
CA ILE A 119 6.26 2.90 21.42
C ILE A 119 6.48 1.47 20.96
N ARG A 120 5.41 0.82 20.55
CA ARG A 120 5.42 -0.55 20.06
C ARG A 120 5.81 -0.59 18.59
N TYR A 121 6.97 -1.15 18.31
CA TYR A 121 7.50 -1.34 16.95
C TYR A 121 7.48 -2.82 16.51
N MET A 122 7.07 -3.74 17.40
CA MET A 122 6.77 -5.13 17.04
C MET A 122 5.44 -5.60 17.64
N ALA A 123 4.50 -5.96 16.76
CA ALA A 123 3.15 -6.35 17.13
C ALA A 123 2.43 -7.11 16.02
N VAL A 124 1.41 -7.86 16.41
CA VAL A 124 0.30 -8.19 15.50
C VAL A 124 -0.86 -7.26 15.81
N ILE A 125 -1.30 -6.49 14.83
CA ILE A 125 -2.33 -5.47 14.97
C ILE A 125 -3.58 -5.79 14.16
N ASP A 126 -4.72 -5.35 14.67
CA ASP A 126 -5.97 -5.28 13.92
C ASP A 126 -6.11 -3.86 13.37
N ARG A 127 -5.93 -3.72 12.06
CA ARG A 127 -5.94 -2.41 11.40
C ARG A 127 -7.31 -1.75 11.43
N GLY A 128 -8.40 -2.52 11.48
CA GLY A 128 -9.77 -1.99 11.56
C GLY A 128 -10.10 -1.35 12.90
N ASN A 129 -9.37 -1.72 13.95
CA ASN A 129 -9.57 -1.24 15.32
C ASN A 129 -8.56 -0.14 15.74
N LEU A 130 -7.74 0.37 14.81
CA LEU A 130 -6.83 1.48 15.12
C LEU A 130 -7.61 2.81 15.23
N PRO A 131 -7.24 3.71 16.16
CA PRO A 131 -7.81 5.05 16.23
C PRO A 131 -7.58 5.88 14.96
N VAL A 132 -6.42 5.67 14.32
CA VAL A 132 -6.06 6.27 13.04
C VAL A 132 -5.44 5.19 12.18
N VAL A 133 -6.05 4.97 11.03
CA VAL A 133 -5.62 3.96 10.06
C VAL A 133 -4.65 4.60 9.07
N PRO A 134 -3.36 4.21 9.05
CA PRO A 134 -2.42 4.69 8.03
C PRO A 134 -2.87 4.27 6.63
N ALA A 135 -2.41 4.95 5.57
CA ALA A 135 -2.73 4.59 4.19
C ALA A 135 -2.06 3.27 3.75
N ASP A 136 -2.60 2.60 2.74
CA ASP A 136 -1.93 1.44 2.14
C ASP A 136 -0.59 1.81 1.53
N GLY A 137 0.43 1.00 1.80
CA GLY A 137 1.80 1.28 1.37
C GLY A 137 2.60 2.18 2.31
N THR A 138 2.04 2.58 3.46
CA THR A 138 2.79 3.28 4.52
C THR A 138 4.00 2.45 4.95
N GLU A 139 5.18 3.08 5.05
CA GLU A 139 6.38 2.44 5.58
C GLU A 139 6.33 2.39 7.11
N TYR A 140 6.64 1.23 7.70
CA TYR A 140 6.74 1.09 9.16
C TYR A 140 8.17 0.71 9.57
N GLU A 141 8.59 1.21 10.73
CA GLU A 141 9.77 0.71 11.43
C GLU A 141 9.44 -0.59 12.19
N GLY A 142 10.40 -1.50 12.25
CA GLY A 142 10.26 -2.75 13.00
C GLY A 142 9.50 -3.84 12.28
N LEU A 143 8.80 -4.69 13.05
CA LEU A 143 8.06 -5.86 12.57
C LEU A 143 6.59 -5.70 12.94
N ILE A 144 5.81 -5.15 12.02
CA ILE A 144 4.37 -5.02 12.19
C ILE A 144 3.69 -6.05 11.29
N LEU A 145 2.85 -6.88 11.90
CA LEU A 145 1.97 -7.81 11.23
C LEU A 145 0.55 -7.31 11.38
N GLU A 146 -0.25 -7.35 10.31
CA GLU A 146 -1.69 -7.14 10.42
C GLU A 146 -2.43 -8.47 10.31
N TYR A 147 -3.54 -8.56 11.04
CA TYR A 147 -4.50 -9.65 10.93
C TYR A 147 -5.89 -9.08 11.13
N ASP A 148 -6.77 -9.29 10.15
CA ASP A 148 -8.17 -8.94 10.28
C ASP A 148 -8.88 -10.01 11.11
N LYS A 149 -9.21 -9.66 12.36
CA LYS A 149 -9.89 -10.58 13.27
C LYS A 149 -11.38 -10.75 12.93
N ALA A 150 -12.01 -9.77 12.31
CA ALA A 150 -13.42 -9.83 11.96
C ALA A 150 -13.66 -10.78 10.78
N GLU A 151 -12.79 -10.73 9.77
CA GLU A 151 -12.90 -11.56 8.57
C GLU A 151 -12.11 -12.89 8.65
N GLY A 152 -11.11 -12.97 9.53
CA GLY A 152 -10.25 -14.16 9.66
C GLY A 152 -9.25 -14.32 8.51
N SER A 153 -8.72 -13.20 8.00
CA SER A 153 -7.78 -13.15 6.88
C SER A 153 -6.41 -13.75 7.22
N GLU A 154 -5.58 -13.99 6.19
CA GLU A 154 -4.18 -14.37 6.42
C GLU A 154 -3.39 -13.22 7.07
N VAL A 155 -2.37 -13.56 7.85
CA VAL A 155 -1.49 -12.56 8.49
C VAL A 155 -0.62 -11.89 7.41
N ARG A 156 -0.74 -10.57 7.23
CA ARG A 156 0.10 -9.79 6.31
C ARG A 156 1.22 -9.11 7.07
N VAL A 157 2.43 -9.12 6.50
CA VAL A 157 3.57 -8.36 7.02
C VAL A 157 3.50 -6.93 6.47
N LEU A 158 3.34 -5.95 7.35
CA LEU A 158 3.39 -4.52 7.02
C LEU A 158 4.83 -3.98 7.00
N ALA A 159 5.70 -4.51 7.86
CA ALA A 159 7.12 -4.17 7.86
C ALA A 159 8.05 -5.30 8.34
N PRO A 160 9.35 -5.29 7.95
CA PRO A 160 10.01 -4.32 7.07
C PRO A 160 9.36 -4.35 5.69
N ALA A 161 9.21 -3.16 5.06
CA ALA A 161 8.46 -2.97 3.82
C ALA A 161 8.72 -4.15 2.87
N ALA A 162 7.79 -5.10 2.82
CA ALA A 162 7.94 -6.26 1.98
C ALA A 162 7.75 -5.77 0.56
N THR A 163 8.83 -5.33 -0.07
CA THR A 163 8.89 -4.79 -1.44
C THR A 163 8.62 -5.88 -2.50
N GLY A 164 7.72 -6.80 -2.21
CA GLY A 164 7.46 -8.01 -2.98
C GLY A 164 6.39 -8.93 -2.40
N GLY A 165 5.74 -8.57 -1.29
CA GLY A 165 4.62 -9.33 -0.71
C GLY A 165 3.25 -8.87 -1.17
N SER A 166 3.17 -8.09 -2.27
CA SER A 166 1.87 -7.74 -2.84
C SER A 166 1.22 -9.02 -3.37
N THR A 167 0.05 -9.33 -2.85
CA THR A 167 -0.84 -10.39 -3.36
C THR A 167 -1.47 -10.02 -4.71
N THR A 168 -1.15 -8.84 -5.27
CA THR A 168 -1.28 -8.60 -6.71
C THR A 168 -0.02 -9.12 -7.39
N ALA A 169 -0.21 -10.04 -8.36
CA ALA A 169 0.87 -10.60 -9.15
C ALA A 169 1.88 -9.49 -9.54
N PRO A 170 3.18 -9.70 -9.33
CA PRO A 170 4.18 -8.66 -9.53
C PRO A 170 4.02 -8.09 -10.94
N THR A 171 3.77 -6.78 -11.03
CA THR A 171 3.68 -6.11 -12.31
C THR A 171 5.07 -6.04 -12.93
N ILE A 172 5.14 -6.33 -14.23
CA ILE A 172 6.37 -6.15 -15.00
C ILE A 172 6.47 -4.66 -15.32
N ALA A 173 7.54 -3.99 -14.86
CA ALA A 173 7.78 -2.59 -15.20
C ALA A 173 7.92 -2.40 -16.73
N ASP A 174 7.55 -1.22 -17.24
CA ASP A 174 7.66 -0.91 -18.65
C ASP A 174 9.11 -1.10 -19.15
N GLY A 175 9.26 -1.81 -20.26
CA GLY A 175 10.57 -2.14 -20.83
C GLY A 175 11.40 -3.17 -20.04
N ALA A 176 10.88 -3.73 -18.94
CA ALA A 176 11.62 -4.71 -18.15
C ALA A 176 11.88 -6.03 -18.89
N VAL A 177 11.05 -6.39 -19.88
CA VAL A 177 11.28 -7.54 -20.76
C VAL A 177 12.00 -7.07 -22.02
N THR A 178 13.30 -7.33 -22.08
CA THR A 178 14.14 -7.02 -23.25
C THR A 178 14.43 -8.31 -24.03
N THR A 179 14.87 -8.17 -25.29
CA THR A 179 15.25 -9.31 -26.13
C THR A 179 16.36 -10.16 -25.50
N ALA A 180 17.31 -9.55 -24.79
CA ALA A 180 18.37 -10.27 -24.09
C ALA A 180 17.86 -11.14 -22.93
N LYS A 181 16.69 -10.82 -22.36
CA LYS A 181 16.06 -11.61 -21.29
C LYS A 181 15.22 -12.78 -21.82
N LEU A 182 14.97 -12.82 -23.13
CA LEU A 182 14.24 -13.89 -23.79
C LEU A 182 15.22 -14.75 -24.59
N ALA A 183 15.53 -15.94 -24.08
CA ALA A 183 16.32 -16.90 -24.83
C ALA A 183 15.61 -17.30 -26.13
N GLU A 184 16.38 -17.77 -27.11
CA GLU A 184 15.81 -18.25 -28.37
C GLU A 184 14.82 -19.39 -28.09
N LYS A 185 13.63 -19.32 -28.72
CA LYS A 185 12.49 -20.24 -28.50
C LYS A 185 11.93 -20.27 -27.08
N ALA A 186 12.27 -19.31 -26.21
CA ALA A 186 11.73 -19.25 -24.85
C ALA A 186 10.21 -19.04 -24.82
N VAL A 187 9.67 -18.30 -25.80
CA VAL A 187 8.23 -18.07 -25.96
C VAL A 187 7.72 -18.96 -27.09
N THR A 188 7.01 -20.03 -26.73
CA THR A 188 6.39 -20.97 -27.67
C THR A 188 4.91 -20.64 -27.85
N ALA A 189 4.27 -21.15 -28.91
CA ALA A 189 2.85 -20.92 -29.18
C ALA A 189 1.97 -21.30 -27.97
N GLU A 190 2.30 -22.38 -27.26
CA GLU A 190 1.59 -22.82 -26.04
C GLU A 190 1.66 -21.82 -24.88
N LYS A 191 2.66 -20.94 -24.86
CA LYS A 191 2.84 -19.92 -23.81
C LYS A 191 2.12 -18.61 -24.12
N ILE A 192 1.47 -18.52 -25.27
CA ILE A 192 0.79 -17.32 -25.74
C ILE A 192 -0.70 -17.63 -25.81
N ALA A 193 -1.52 -16.80 -25.17
CA ALA A 193 -2.97 -16.94 -25.29
C ALA A 193 -3.43 -16.59 -26.72
N ASP A 194 -4.48 -17.25 -27.18
CA ASP A 194 -5.04 -17.01 -28.51
C ASP A 194 -5.40 -15.53 -28.71
N GLY A 195 -5.03 -14.99 -29.88
CA GLY A 195 -5.31 -13.60 -30.26
C GLY A 195 -4.34 -12.53 -29.72
N VAL A 196 -3.36 -12.90 -28.87
CA VAL A 196 -2.34 -11.94 -28.36
C VAL A 196 -1.38 -11.50 -29.46
N ILE A 197 -1.01 -12.40 -30.37
CA ILE A 197 -0.28 -12.02 -31.59
C ILE A 197 -1.34 -11.61 -32.62
N PRO A 198 -1.33 -10.36 -33.12
CA PRO A 198 -2.21 -9.99 -34.21
C PRO A 198 -1.93 -10.93 -35.39
N ALA A 199 -3.00 -11.49 -35.96
CA ALA A 199 -2.90 -12.48 -37.03
C ALA A 199 -1.94 -11.96 -38.10
N VAL A 200 -1.02 -12.83 -38.53
CA VAL A 200 -0.09 -12.51 -39.62
C VAL A 200 -0.95 -11.97 -40.77
N PRO A 201 -0.65 -10.76 -41.29
CA PRO A 201 -1.47 -10.15 -42.32
C PRO A 201 -1.52 -11.09 -43.51
N ASP A 202 -2.70 -11.65 -43.74
CA ASP A 202 -2.99 -12.44 -44.91
C ASP A 202 -3.36 -11.51 -46.06
N TRP A 203 -3.62 -12.09 -47.21
CA TRP A 203 -3.98 -11.27 -48.35
C TRP A 203 -5.36 -10.57 -48.17
N THR A 204 -6.23 -11.12 -47.33
CA THR A 204 -7.54 -10.51 -47.10
C THR A 204 -7.44 -9.20 -46.31
N THR A 205 -6.50 -9.13 -45.36
CA THR A 205 -6.21 -7.95 -44.53
C THR A 205 -5.35 -6.89 -45.24
N LEU A 206 -4.58 -7.25 -46.25
CA LEU A 206 -3.74 -6.34 -47.05
C LEU A 206 -4.45 -5.69 -48.26
N GLY A 207 -5.78 -5.82 -48.39
CA GLY A 207 -6.55 -5.06 -49.39
C GLY A 207 -6.64 -5.68 -50.79
N LYS A 208 -6.70 -7.03 -50.89
CA LYS A 208 -6.95 -7.89 -52.08
C LYS A 208 -5.71 -8.41 -52.81
N LYS A 209 -5.76 -9.70 -53.18
CA LYS A 209 -4.68 -10.45 -53.85
C LYS A 209 -4.30 -9.70 -55.12
N PRO A 210 -3.06 -9.20 -55.29
CA PRO A 210 -2.61 -8.60 -56.52
C PRO A 210 -2.86 -9.70 -57.52
N ALA A 211 -3.52 -9.36 -58.62
CA ALA A 211 -4.06 -10.41 -59.48
C ALA A 211 -2.96 -11.32 -60.08
N ALA A 212 -1.68 -10.94 -59.96
CA ALA A 212 -0.52 -11.80 -60.12
C ALA A 212 -0.55 -13.08 -59.25
N ALA A 213 -0.95 -12.98 -57.97
CA ALA A 213 -0.98 -14.13 -57.07
C ALA A 213 -2.29 -14.94 -57.18
N ALA A 214 -3.32 -14.46 -57.88
CA ALA A 214 -4.46 -15.31 -58.29
C ALA A 214 -4.09 -16.26 -59.46
N ALA A 215 -3.11 -15.88 -60.28
CA ALA A 215 -2.62 -16.68 -61.41
C ALA A 215 -1.50 -17.67 -61.04
N ILE A 216 -0.92 -17.54 -59.84
CA ILE A 216 0.16 -18.40 -59.36
C ILE A 216 -0.40 -19.27 -58.22
N PRO A 217 -0.52 -20.60 -58.42
CA PRO A 217 -0.94 -21.50 -57.35
C PRO A 217 0.10 -21.52 -56.23
N ASP A 218 -0.36 -21.60 -54.98
CA ASP A 218 0.53 -21.85 -53.85
C ASP A 218 1.18 -23.22 -54.03
N LEU A 219 2.52 -23.24 -54.02
CA LEU A 219 3.29 -24.45 -54.17
C LEU A 219 3.44 -25.11 -52.81
N THR A 220 2.68 -26.18 -52.58
CA THR A 220 2.72 -26.97 -51.34
C THR A 220 3.81 -28.04 -51.36
N ALA A 221 4.58 -28.14 -52.45
CA ALA A 221 5.71 -29.04 -52.65
C ALA A 221 6.80 -28.34 -53.50
N ALA A 222 7.96 -28.99 -53.64
CA ALA A 222 9.05 -28.45 -54.45
C ALA A 222 8.58 -28.18 -55.90
N PRO A 223 8.86 -27.00 -56.47
CA PRO A 223 8.32 -26.59 -57.77
C PRO A 223 8.83 -27.50 -58.89
N THR A 224 7.92 -27.99 -59.71
CA THR A 224 8.30 -28.63 -60.98
C THR A 224 8.63 -27.57 -62.02
N GLN A 225 9.34 -27.96 -63.09
CA GLN A 225 9.64 -27.03 -64.18
C GLN A 225 8.39 -26.48 -64.87
N ALA A 226 7.28 -27.23 -64.85
CA ALA A 226 6.00 -26.76 -65.35
C ALA A 226 5.43 -25.61 -64.49
N ASP A 227 5.62 -25.66 -63.18
CA ASP A 227 5.17 -24.63 -62.26
C ASP A 227 6.01 -23.35 -62.39
N VAL A 228 7.32 -23.50 -62.52
CA VAL A 228 8.24 -22.38 -62.82
C VAL A 228 7.83 -21.69 -64.13
N ASN A 229 7.46 -22.45 -65.16
CA ASN A 229 7.03 -21.88 -66.43
C ASN A 229 5.70 -21.12 -66.33
N LYS A 230 4.74 -21.60 -65.53
CA LYS A 230 3.48 -20.89 -65.27
C LYS A 230 3.73 -19.58 -64.52
N ILE A 231 4.60 -19.59 -63.52
CA ILE A 231 5.00 -18.40 -62.76
C ILE A 231 5.66 -17.39 -63.69
N LEU A 232 6.61 -17.84 -64.51
CA LEU A 232 7.33 -16.96 -65.43
C LEU A 232 6.40 -16.35 -66.50
N ALA A 233 5.42 -17.11 -66.99
CA ALA A 233 4.40 -16.61 -67.91
C ALA A 233 3.49 -15.56 -67.26
N ALA A 234 3.09 -15.77 -66.00
CA ALA A 234 2.35 -14.78 -65.22
C ALA A 234 3.18 -13.51 -65.03
N LEU A 235 4.45 -13.61 -64.60
CA LEU A 235 5.31 -12.43 -64.39
C LEU A 235 5.57 -11.63 -65.67
N ARG A 236 5.65 -12.28 -66.83
CA ARG A 236 5.79 -11.61 -68.14
C ARG A 236 4.53 -10.86 -68.55
N THR A 237 3.35 -11.46 -68.35
CA THR A 237 2.06 -10.82 -68.65
C THR A 237 1.89 -9.50 -67.87
N TRP A 238 2.53 -9.40 -66.71
CA TRP A 238 2.48 -8.23 -65.83
C TRP A 238 3.68 -7.29 -66.02
N GLY A 239 4.56 -7.54 -66.99
CA GLY A 239 5.71 -6.69 -67.31
C GLY A 239 6.82 -6.70 -66.25
N ILE A 240 6.78 -7.61 -65.28
CA ILE A 240 7.78 -7.71 -64.19
C ILE A 240 9.08 -8.32 -64.71
N VAL A 241 8.98 -9.21 -65.71
CA VAL A 241 10.13 -9.87 -66.34
C VAL A 241 10.05 -9.68 -67.85
N ALA A 242 11.16 -9.29 -68.47
CA ALA A 242 11.25 -9.12 -69.91
C ALA A 242 10.97 -10.44 -70.65
N SER A 243 10.19 -10.37 -71.73
CA SER A 243 10.07 -11.46 -72.70
C SER A 243 11.41 -11.59 -73.44
N LYS A 244 12.10 -12.71 -73.22
CA LYS A 244 13.20 -13.13 -74.11
C LYS A 244 12.62 -13.77 -75.35
#